data_AF-A0AAX3NVM2-F1
#
_entry.id   AF-A0AAX3NVM2-F1
#
_cell.length_a   1.000
_cell.length_b   1.000
_cell.length_c   1.000
_cell.angle_alpha   90.00
_cell.angle_beta   90.00
_cell.angle_gamma   90.00
#
_symmetry.space_group_name_H-M   'P 1'
#
loop_
_entity.id
_entity.type
_entity.pdbx_description
1 polymer ?
#
loop_
_entity_poly.entity_id
_entity_poly.type
_entity_poly.pdbx_seq_one_letter_code
_entity_poly.pdbx_strand_id
1 'polypeptide(L)'
;MNGYIKLAKQAGYLIAPYDSYDTALPERNSQQSWLTAQMGQDIYLRCGIMQENGRRKSGFQNSGVYTNQACVRPVMEQRVPWLQQASHYNSWFLDVAATGMVFDDFDPAKPTSQAQDAQNRMAGMVWIAKSQGVLVGSEEGGAVANRTAAFAHGPQSSGFGWQDPDMRRNKRSPYYLGAWYPEFQPDYFFRQSHLKPEYQGLYFDPALRLPLFQSVFHDSIVTTHHWTMDSLKFRESRQTTELLQQLYNVPPLLNLSLDSAGTRIPYLKGLDAFFRPLHERLYNQPLTGFRWLDKRGVVQQSEFADGTRLIANFGPATERAGIKLAAQSVLALLPDGRQLQFLSQAD
;
A
#
# COMPACT_ATOMS: atom_id res chain seq x y z
N MET A 1 -13.09 21.83 -1.66
CA MET A 1 -12.51 20.59 -1.10
C MET A 1 -13.36 20.02 0.05
N ASN A 2 -13.79 20.84 1.01
CA ASN A 2 -14.49 20.38 2.23
C ASN A 2 -15.82 19.65 2.02
N GLY A 3 -16.57 19.96 0.95
CA GLY A 3 -17.86 19.31 0.68
C GLY A 3 -17.73 17.80 0.45
N TYR A 4 -16.75 17.37 -0.37
CA TYR A 4 -16.53 15.96 -0.67
C TYR A 4 -15.99 15.19 0.54
N ILE A 5 -15.12 15.81 1.35
CA ILE A 5 -14.60 15.21 2.59
C ILE A 5 -15.73 14.97 3.58
N LYS A 6 -16.62 15.95 3.75
CA LYS A 6 -17.80 15.80 4.61
C LYS A 6 -18.70 14.65 4.14
N LEU A 7 -18.97 14.57 2.84
CA LEU A 7 -19.79 13.48 2.26
C LEU A 7 -19.16 12.10 2.46
N ALA A 8 -17.85 11.96 2.22
CA ALA A 8 -17.14 10.70 2.46
C ALA A 8 -17.25 10.23 3.91
N LYS A 9 -17.06 11.16 4.87
CA LYS A 9 -17.19 10.88 6.31
C LYS A 9 -18.62 10.50 6.69
N GLN A 10 -19.63 11.21 6.16
CA GLN A 10 -21.04 10.88 6.39
C GLN A 10 -21.42 9.51 5.84
N ALA A 11 -20.77 9.08 4.75
CA ALA A 11 -20.91 7.74 4.19
C ALA A 11 -20.11 6.66 4.95
N GLY A 12 -19.37 7.03 6.01
CA GLY A 12 -18.58 6.10 6.83
C GLY A 12 -17.18 5.79 6.28
N TYR A 13 -16.71 6.48 5.24
CA TYR A 13 -15.37 6.26 4.69
C TYR A 13 -14.28 6.97 5.48
N LEU A 14 -13.10 6.35 5.50
CA LEU A 14 -11.85 7.03 5.81
C LEU A 14 -11.41 7.85 4.59
N ILE A 15 -10.99 9.08 4.84
CA ILE A 15 -10.43 9.98 3.81
C ILE A 15 -9.25 10.73 4.41
N ALA A 16 -8.13 10.67 3.70
CA ALA A 16 -6.85 11.23 4.09
C ALA A 16 -6.29 12.16 3.02
N PRO A 17 -5.47 13.15 3.40
CA PRO A 17 -4.55 13.78 2.47
C PRO A 17 -3.40 12.82 2.18
N TYR A 18 -2.80 12.94 0.98
CA TYR A 18 -1.43 12.49 0.78
C TYR A 18 -0.49 13.54 1.40
N ASP A 19 0.35 13.11 2.32
CA ASP A 19 1.38 13.96 2.93
C ASP A 19 2.73 13.26 2.96
N SER A 20 3.82 14.03 2.96
CA SER A 20 5.19 13.53 3.09
C SER A 20 6.08 14.60 3.69
N TYR A 21 7.07 14.18 4.48
CA TYR A 21 8.13 15.06 4.99
C TYR A 21 9.52 14.55 4.64
N ASP A 22 9.60 13.56 3.75
CA ASP A 22 10.83 12.79 3.56
C ASP A 22 11.78 13.41 2.55
N THR A 23 11.28 14.12 1.53
CA THR A 23 12.11 14.86 0.57
C THR A 23 11.87 16.35 0.70
N ALA A 24 12.94 17.14 0.85
CA ALA A 24 12.90 18.60 0.74
C ALA A 24 13.55 19.04 -0.57
N LEU A 25 12.89 19.95 -1.29
CA LEU A 25 13.40 20.54 -2.53
C LEU A 25 13.97 21.95 -2.27
N PRO A 26 15.04 22.35 -3.00
CA PRO A 26 15.54 23.71 -2.95
C PRO A 26 14.53 24.66 -3.61
N GLU A 27 14.60 25.95 -3.28
CA GLU A 27 13.85 26.97 -4.00
C GLU A 27 14.20 26.98 -5.50
N ARG A 28 13.23 27.36 -6.34
CA ARG A 28 13.36 27.41 -7.81
C ARG A 28 13.68 26.06 -8.47
N ASN A 29 13.31 24.95 -7.83
CA ASN A 29 13.34 23.60 -8.41
C ASN A 29 12.38 23.45 -9.62
N SER A 30 12.49 22.36 -10.38
CA SER A 30 11.62 22.08 -11.53
C SER A 30 10.38 21.23 -11.18
N GLN A 31 10.23 20.78 -9.93
CA GLN A 31 9.18 19.89 -9.43
C GLN A 31 8.09 20.67 -8.66
N GLN A 32 7.57 21.74 -9.27
CA GLN A 32 6.65 22.67 -8.61
C GLN A 32 5.34 22.02 -8.12
N SER A 33 4.92 20.90 -8.71
CA SER A 33 3.72 20.15 -8.29
C SER A 33 3.93 19.25 -7.06
N TRP A 34 5.17 19.06 -6.60
CA TRP A 34 5.46 18.24 -5.41
C TRP A 34 5.26 19.07 -4.14
N LEU A 35 4.01 19.43 -3.86
CA LEU A 35 3.64 20.41 -2.84
C LEU A 35 4.19 20.08 -1.45
N THR A 36 4.17 18.81 -1.06
CA THR A 36 4.66 18.34 0.25
C THR A 36 6.18 18.51 0.40
N ALA A 37 6.92 18.48 -0.71
CA ALA A 37 8.37 18.62 -0.73
C ALA A 37 8.86 20.09 -0.73
N GLN A 38 7.93 21.05 -0.91
CA GLN A 38 8.23 22.49 -0.89
C GLN A 38 8.28 23.03 0.54
N MET A 39 9.31 22.63 1.31
CA MET A 39 9.45 22.98 2.73
C MET A 39 10.29 24.24 3.00
N GLY A 40 10.75 24.92 1.94
CA GLY A 40 11.59 26.12 2.02
C GLY A 40 13.10 25.83 2.02
N GLN A 41 13.87 26.82 1.58
CA GLN A 41 15.32 26.68 1.39
C GLN A 41 16.06 26.32 2.68
N ASP A 42 15.61 26.86 3.82
CA ASP A 42 16.23 26.59 5.12
C ASP A 42 16.13 25.11 5.52
N ILE A 43 14.97 24.48 5.32
CA ILE A 43 14.77 23.05 5.60
C ILE A 43 15.61 22.19 4.66
N TYR A 44 15.66 22.53 3.37
CA TYR A 44 16.53 21.86 2.41
C TYR A 44 18.01 21.89 2.84
N LEU A 45 18.49 23.04 3.32
CA LEU A 45 19.89 23.25 3.73
C LEU A 45 20.22 22.71 5.12
N ARG A 46 19.31 22.78 6.10
CA ARG A 46 19.59 22.32 7.46
C ARG A 46 19.18 20.87 7.69
N CYS A 47 18.02 20.44 7.19
CA CYS A 47 17.45 19.14 7.55
C CYS A 47 17.80 18.01 6.59
N GLY A 48 18.47 18.26 5.46
CA GLY A 48 18.94 17.17 4.59
C GLY A 48 19.93 16.24 5.30
N ILE A 49 19.84 14.95 5.00
CA ILE A 49 20.71 13.92 5.57
C ILE A 49 22.12 14.06 4.98
N MET A 50 23.14 14.09 5.84
CA MET A 50 24.54 14.05 5.45
C MET A 50 25.08 12.62 5.57
N GLN A 51 25.67 12.12 4.50
CA GLN A 51 26.36 10.82 4.49
C GLN A 51 27.74 10.95 5.15
N GLU A 52 28.34 9.82 5.51
CA GLU A 52 29.67 9.75 6.12
C GLU A 52 30.76 10.47 5.30
N ASN A 53 30.64 10.45 3.96
CA ASN A 53 31.55 11.15 3.05
C ASN A 53 31.30 12.68 2.95
N GLY A 54 30.43 13.24 3.79
CA GLY A 54 30.05 14.65 3.81
C GLY A 54 29.06 15.08 2.72
N ARG A 55 28.68 14.20 1.78
CA ARG A 55 27.69 14.53 0.74
C ARG A 55 26.27 14.39 1.27
N ARG A 56 25.36 15.19 0.73
CA ARG A 56 23.92 15.08 1.05
C ARG A 56 23.31 13.87 0.35
N LYS A 57 22.43 13.15 1.04
CA LYS A 57 21.66 12.05 0.45
C LYS A 57 20.59 12.63 -0.47
N SER A 58 20.68 12.32 -1.76
CA SER A 58 19.70 12.77 -2.76
C SER A 58 18.34 12.17 -2.48
N GLY A 59 17.29 12.99 -2.60
CA GLY A 59 15.91 12.62 -2.32
C GLY A 59 15.25 11.80 -3.45
N PHE A 60 13.92 11.74 -3.40
CA PHE A 60 13.14 10.95 -4.34
C PHE A 60 13.43 11.31 -5.81
N GLN A 61 13.61 10.29 -6.65
CA GLN A 61 14.03 10.41 -8.07
C GLN A 61 15.25 11.32 -8.29
N ASN A 62 16.21 11.32 -7.36
CA ASN A 62 17.40 12.16 -7.37
C ASN A 62 17.12 13.67 -7.32
N SER A 63 15.95 14.08 -6.82
CA SER A 63 15.57 15.48 -6.64
C SER A 63 15.70 15.87 -5.18
N GLY A 64 16.28 17.05 -4.93
CA GLY A 64 16.46 17.57 -3.57
C GLY A 64 17.26 16.64 -2.64
N VAL A 65 16.89 16.63 -1.37
CA VAL A 65 17.52 15.80 -0.33
C VAL A 65 16.49 15.03 0.48
N TYR A 66 16.83 13.81 0.89
CA TYR A 66 16.10 13.16 1.97
C TYR A 66 16.35 13.91 3.29
N THR A 67 15.34 13.99 4.15
CA THR A 67 15.36 14.80 5.37
C THR A 67 15.51 13.96 6.64
N ASN A 68 16.19 14.53 7.61
CA ASN A 68 16.23 14.07 8.98
C ASN A 68 14.88 14.33 9.66
N GLN A 69 14.25 13.26 10.16
CA GLN A 69 12.86 13.30 10.62
C GLN A 69 12.67 14.04 11.95
N ALA A 70 13.70 14.11 12.80
CA ALA A 70 13.67 14.99 13.97
C ALA A 70 13.79 16.46 13.57
N CYS A 71 14.66 16.77 12.61
CA CYS A 71 14.88 18.15 12.15
C CYS A 71 13.63 18.73 11.46
N VAL A 72 12.91 17.93 10.66
CA VAL A 72 11.72 18.39 9.92
C VAL A 72 10.44 18.40 10.77
N ARG A 73 10.47 17.84 11.99
CA ARG A 73 9.32 17.75 12.90
C ARG A 73 8.57 19.08 13.07
N PRO A 74 9.21 20.24 13.29
CA PRO A 74 8.49 21.50 13.48
C PRO A 74 7.65 21.92 12.26
N VAL A 75 8.11 21.61 11.04
CA VAL A 75 7.35 21.88 9.81
C VAL A 75 6.07 21.04 9.79
N MET A 76 6.18 19.76 10.16
CA MET A 76 5.01 18.88 10.30
C MET A 76 4.07 19.39 11.38
N GLU A 77 4.59 19.78 12.54
CA GLU A 77 3.79 20.25 13.67
C GLU A 77 3.04 21.56 13.38
N GLN A 78 3.57 22.39 12.49
CA GLN A 78 2.88 23.59 12.00
C GLN A 78 1.83 23.27 10.92
N ARG A 79 2.19 22.43 9.96
CA ARG A 79 1.38 22.23 8.74
C ARG A 79 0.20 21.30 8.95
N VAL A 80 0.36 20.24 9.74
CA VAL A 80 -0.68 19.25 10.01
C VAL A 80 -1.92 19.89 10.64
N PRO A 81 -1.83 20.68 11.74
CA PRO A 81 -3.00 21.32 12.33
C PRO A 81 -3.66 22.33 11.39
N TRP A 82 -2.88 23.06 10.59
CA TRP A 82 -3.41 24.01 9.61
C TRP A 82 -4.24 23.31 8.52
N LEU A 83 -3.72 22.22 7.95
CA LEU A 83 -4.45 21.40 6.98
C LEU A 83 -5.70 20.76 7.60
N GLN A 84 -5.58 20.28 8.85
CA GLN A 84 -6.68 19.64 9.56
C GLN A 84 -7.79 20.64 9.90
N GLN A 85 -7.47 21.87 10.30
CA GLN A 85 -8.44 22.94 10.50
C GLN A 85 -9.13 23.32 9.19
N ALA A 86 -8.41 23.29 8.06
CA ALA A 86 -8.98 23.63 6.77
C ALA A 86 -9.90 22.53 6.21
N SER A 87 -9.56 21.25 6.40
CA SER A 87 -10.17 20.13 5.65
C SER A 87 -10.91 19.10 6.50
N HIS A 88 -10.58 18.96 7.79
CA HIS A 88 -11.19 18.04 8.75
C HIS A 88 -11.17 16.56 8.33
N TYR A 89 -10.03 16.05 7.90
CA TYR A 89 -9.84 14.63 7.55
C TYR A 89 -10.07 13.72 8.78
N ASN A 90 -10.47 12.46 8.57
CA ASN A 90 -10.63 11.45 9.63
C ASN A 90 -9.54 10.36 9.60
N SER A 91 -8.65 10.41 8.61
CA SER A 91 -7.40 9.66 8.58
C SER A 91 -6.28 10.52 7.96
N TRP A 92 -5.04 10.03 8.03
CA TRP A 92 -3.85 10.66 7.47
C TRP A 92 -2.97 9.63 6.79
N PHE A 93 -2.51 9.93 5.57
CA PHE A 93 -1.53 9.09 4.88
C PHE A 93 -0.19 9.82 4.86
N LEU A 94 0.78 9.29 5.60
CA LEU A 94 2.12 9.84 5.69
C LEU A 94 3.06 8.98 4.84
N ASP A 95 3.31 9.42 3.62
CA ASP A 95 4.11 8.68 2.64
C ASP A 95 5.52 8.38 3.16
N VAL A 96 6.05 7.23 2.72
CA VAL A 96 7.34 6.61 3.08
C VAL A 96 7.68 6.42 4.56
N ALA A 97 6.96 7.02 5.51
CA ALA A 97 7.30 7.02 6.94
C ALA A 97 7.38 5.61 7.57
N ALA A 98 6.60 4.65 7.07
CA ALA A 98 6.62 3.25 7.51
C ALA A 98 7.32 2.30 6.52
N THR A 99 8.00 2.78 5.48
CA THR A 99 8.66 1.88 4.50
C THR A 99 9.83 1.10 5.09
N GLY A 100 10.41 1.60 6.18
CA GLY A 100 11.70 1.13 6.71
C GLY A 100 12.91 1.77 6.00
N MET A 101 12.69 2.73 5.11
CA MET A 101 13.75 3.57 4.57
C MET A 101 14.27 4.52 5.67
N VAL A 102 15.36 4.09 6.33
CA VAL A 102 15.98 4.80 7.44
C VAL A 102 17.44 5.14 7.13
N PHE A 103 17.90 6.27 7.66
CA PHE A 103 19.22 6.79 7.34
C PHE A 103 20.03 7.11 8.59
N ASP A 104 21.34 6.87 8.51
CA ASP A 104 22.29 7.57 9.36
C ASP A 104 22.49 9.00 8.82
N ASP A 105 22.50 9.97 9.71
CA ASP A 105 22.84 11.37 9.45
C ASP A 105 24.10 11.71 10.22
N PHE A 106 25.19 11.93 9.49
CA PHE A 106 26.52 12.24 10.03
C PHE A 106 26.74 13.73 10.24
N ASP A 107 25.74 14.57 9.99
CA ASP A 107 25.83 16.02 10.21
C ASP A 107 26.08 16.31 11.70
N PRO A 108 27.21 16.94 12.08
CA PRO A 108 27.54 17.20 13.47
C PRO A 108 26.49 18.05 14.21
N ALA A 109 25.68 18.83 13.49
CA ALA A 109 24.61 19.62 14.09
C ALA A 109 23.36 18.79 14.44
N LYS A 110 23.20 17.59 13.85
CA LYS A 110 22.02 16.73 14.02
C LYS A 110 22.35 15.23 13.86
N PRO A 111 23.37 14.70 14.56
CA PRO A 111 23.76 13.30 14.41
C PRO A 111 22.59 12.37 14.75
N THR A 112 22.25 11.47 13.83
CA THR A 112 21.09 10.58 13.97
C THR A 112 21.46 9.21 13.42
N SER A 113 21.24 8.14 14.18
CA SER A 113 21.39 6.78 13.65
C SER A 113 20.13 6.31 12.92
N GLN A 114 20.25 5.28 12.09
CA GLN A 114 19.08 4.61 11.48
C GLN A 114 18.02 4.19 12.50
N ALA A 115 18.43 3.72 13.68
CA ALA A 115 17.51 3.34 14.75
C ALA A 115 16.75 4.55 15.32
N GLN A 116 17.44 5.69 15.48
CA GLN A 116 16.80 6.94 15.89
C GLN A 116 15.90 7.48 14.79
N ASP A 117 16.28 7.40 13.51
CA ASP A 117 15.42 7.80 12.40
C ASP A 117 14.13 6.98 12.35
N ALA A 118 14.22 5.64 12.51
CA ALA A 118 13.05 4.77 12.64
C ALA A 118 12.12 5.23 13.78
N GLN A 119 12.69 5.54 14.94
CA GLN A 119 11.93 6.04 16.10
C GLN A 119 11.30 7.41 15.83
N ASN A 120 12.01 8.32 15.18
CA ASN A 120 11.52 9.65 14.83
C ASN A 120 10.35 9.58 13.83
N ARG A 121 10.42 8.68 12.84
CA ARG A 121 9.32 8.42 11.89
C ARG A 121 8.07 7.91 12.61
N MET A 122 8.22 6.88 13.44
CA MET A 122 7.13 6.33 14.25
C MET A 122 6.55 7.38 15.21
N ALA A 123 7.40 8.14 15.89
CA ALA A 123 6.97 9.22 16.79
C ALA A 123 6.14 10.28 16.05
N GLY A 124 6.43 10.53 14.77
CA GLY A 124 5.65 11.43 13.95
C GLY A 124 4.27 10.94 13.61
N MET A 125 4.15 9.68 13.20
CA MET A 125 2.86 9.06 12.97
C MET A 125 2.01 9.06 14.26
N VAL A 126 2.62 8.71 15.40
CA VAL A 126 1.95 8.77 16.71
C VAL A 126 1.50 10.18 17.07
N TRP A 127 2.36 11.18 16.83
CA TRP A 127 2.03 12.57 17.11
C TRP A 127 0.84 13.06 16.27
N ILE A 128 0.81 12.77 14.96
CA ILE A 128 -0.35 13.10 14.10
C ILE A 128 -1.61 12.42 14.64
N ALA A 129 -1.55 11.12 14.89
CA ALA A 129 -2.69 10.33 15.36
C ALA A 129 -3.29 10.90 16.65
N LYS A 130 -2.43 11.19 17.64
CA LYS A 130 -2.86 11.68 18.96
C LYS A 130 -3.29 13.14 18.94
N SER A 131 -2.52 14.02 18.29
CA SER A 131 -2.80 15.46 18.29
C SER A 131 -4.03 15.82 17.46
N GLN A 132 -4.32 15.07 16.39
CA GLN A 132 -5.45 15.34 15.50
C GLN A 132 -6.65 14.40 15.73
N GLY A 133 -6.47 13.33 16.50
CA GLY A 133 -7.52 12.32 16.75
C GLY A 133 -7.91 11.55 15.50
N VAL A 134 -6.94 11.16 14.67
CA VAL A 134 -7.16 10.49 13.37
C VAL A 134 -6.37 9.18 13.26
N LEU A 135 -6.81 8.28 12.39
CA LEU A 135 -6.02 7.09 12.02
C LEU A 135 -4.89 7.49 11.08
N VAL A 136 -3.69 6.98 11.32
CA VAL A 136 -2.53 7.27 10.45
C VAL A 136 -2.08 5.99 9.77
N GLY A 137 -1.88 6.07 8.45
CA GLY A 137 -1.27 5.03 7.64
C GLY A 137 -0.11 5.56 6.83
N SER A 138 0.59 4.66 6.16
CA SER A 138 1.82 4.98 5.43
C SER A 138 2.08 3.99 4.29
N GLU A 139 3.20 4.15 3.61
CA GLU A 139 3.63 3.27 2.51
C GLU A 139 4.37 2.03 3.05
N GLU A 140 4.15 0.88 2.43
CA GLU A 140 4.72 -0.47 2.71
C GLU A 140 4.50 -1.06 4.12
N GLY A 141 4.51 -0.28 5.21
CA GLY A 141 4.29 -0.82 6.55
C GLY A 141 5.38 -1.82 6.98
N GLY A 142 6.63 -1.57 6.61
CA GLY A 142 7.78 -2.40 6.96
C GLY A 142 7.96 -2.57 8.47
N ALA A 143 8.37 -3.77 8.88
CA ALA A 143 8.49 -4.19 10.29
C ALA A 143 9.33 -3.25 11.18
N VAL A 144 10.23 -2.47 10.57
CA VAL A 144 11.08 -1.48 11.26
C VAL A 144 10.28 -0.29 11.80
N ALA A 145 9.19 0.10 11.12
CA ALA A 145 8.49 1.37 11.37
C ALA A 145 6.96 1.24 11.43
N ASN A 146 6.42 0.02 11.45
CA ASN A 146 4.96 -0.21 11.33
C ASN A 146 4.18 -0.25 12.66
N ARG A 147 4.86 -0.31 13.82
CA ARG A 147 4.22 -0.48 15.15
C ARG A 147 3.17 0.57 15.51
N THR A 148 3.10 1.65 14.75
CA THR A 148 2.29 2.83 15.03
C THR A 148 1.33 3.18 13.88
N ALA A 149 1.46 2.53 12.73
CA ALA A 149 0.59 2.74 11.58
C ALA A 149 -0.63 1.81 11.69
N ALA A 150 -1.82 2.37 11.52
CA ALA A 150 -3.08 1.61 11.52
C ALA A 150 -3.28 0.87 10.19
N PHE A 151 -2.77 1.42 9.10
CA PHE A 151 -2.84 0.82 7.77
C PHE A 151 -1.60 1.13 6.92
N ALA A 152 -1.33 0.31 5.90
CA ALA A 152 -0.26 0.58 4.95
C ALA A 152 -0.58 0.13 3.51
N HIS A 153 -0.09 0.89 2.54
CA HIS A 153 -0.21 0.57 1.11
C HIS A 153 1.11 -0.03 0.61
N GLY A 154 1.17 -1.34 0.30
CA GLY A 154 2.39 -1.91 -0.24
C GLY A 154 2.54 -3.42 -0.16
N PRO A 155 2.68 -4.01 1.04
CA PRO A 155 3.51 -5.19 1.23
C PRO A 155 2.91 -6.46 0.62
N GLN A 156 1.63 -6.42 0.23
CA GLN A 156 1.01 -7.48 -0.54
C GLN A 156 1.58 -7.59 -1.96
N SER A 157 1.80 -6.48 -2.64
CA SER A 157 2.39 -6.44 -3.98
C SER A 157 3.21 -5.18 -4.12
N SER A 158 4.52 -5.30 -3.92
CA SER A 158 5.46 -4.19 -4.05
C SER A 158 5.48 -3.63 -5.47
N GLY A 159 5.75 -2.34 -5.61
CA GLY A 159 5.92 -1.72 -6.91
C GLY A 159 7.18 -2.25 -7.64
N PHE A 160 7.05 -2.61 -8.92
CA PHE A 160 8.17 -3.04 -9.77
C PHE A 160 8.19 -2.34 -11.13
N GLY A 161 9.18 -2.67 -11.96
CA GLY A 161 9.33 -2.12 -13.32
C GLY A 161 9.99 -0.73 -13.38
N TRP A 162 10.35 -0.12 -12.24
CA TRP A 162 11.04 1.18 -12.20
C TRP A 162 12.39 1.18 -12.90
N GLN A 163 13.14 0.08 -12.80
CA GLN A 163 14.46 -0.08 -13.38
C GLN A 163 14.42 -0.75 -14.77
N ASP A 164 13.25 -1.24 -15.18
CA ASP A 164 13.07 -1.90 -16.48
C ASP A 164 12.83 -0.85 -17.58
N PRO A 165 13.71 -0.73 -18.59
CA PRO A 165 13.57 0.28 -19.63
C PRO A 165 12.29 0.15 -20.47
N ASP A 166 11.83 -1.07 -20.72
CA ASP A 166 10.65 -1.32 -21.52
C ASP A 166 9.37 -0.95 -20.77
N MET A 167 9.36 -1.20 -19.46
CA MET A 167 8.23 -0.85 -18.60
C MET A 167 8.22 0.63 -18.24
N ARG A 168 9.39 1.24 -18.01
CA ARG A 168 9.50 2.61 -17.47
C ARG A 168 9.57 3.71 -18.51
N ARG A 169 10.19 3.46 -19.67
CA ARG A 169 10.58 4.51 -20.64
C ARG A 169 10.06 4.26 -22.06
N ASN A 170 10.03 3.01 -22.50
CA ASN A 170 9.65 2.67 -23.86
C ASN A 170 8.12 2.73 -24.05
N LYS A 171 7.59 3.90 -24.44
CA LYS A 171 6.13 4.09 -24.66
C LYS A 171 5.51 3.18 -25.72
N ARG A 172 6.32 2.55 -26.57
CA ARG A 172 5.87 1.61 -27.61
C ARG A 172 5.85 0.16 -27.12
N SER A 173 6.42 -0.12 -25.95
CA SER A 173 6.41 -1.43 -25.35
C SER A 173 4.99 -1.81 -24.89
N PRO A 174 4.55 -3.06 -25.11
CA PRO A 174 3.30 -3.56 -24.51
C PRO A 174 3.36 -3.56 -22.97
N TYR A 175 4.57 -3.59 -22.39
CA TYR A 175 4.83 -3.60 -20.96
C TYR A 175 4.93 -2.20 -20.35
N TYR A 176 4.83 -1.14 -21.16
CA TYR A 176 4.94 0.23 -20.67
C TYR A 176 3.89 0.52 -19.60
N LEU A 177 4.34 0.96 -18.43
CA LEU A 177 3.49 1.17 -17.26
C LEU A 177 2.59 2.39 -17.37
N GLY A 178 2.85 3.32 -18.29
CA GLY A 178 2.07 4.54 -18.46
C GLY A 178 2.84 5.80 -18.06
N ALA A 179 2.33 6.96 -18.50
CA ALA A 179 2.89 8.26 -18.17
C ALA A 179 2.28 8.84 -16.87
N TRP A 180 2.98 9.77 -16.23
CA TRP A 180 2.48 10.52 -15.05
C TRP A 180 1.50 11.65 -15.42
N TYR A 181 0.78 11.50 -16.52
CA TYR A 181 -0.16 12.46 -17.08
C TYR A 181 -1.36 11.68 -17.68
N PRO A 182 -2.56 12.27 -17.76
CA PRO A 182 -2.96 13.58 -17.21
C PRO A 182 -3.02 13.62 -15.68
N GLU A 183 -3.03 14.81 -15.08
CA GLU A 183 -2.92 14.98 -13.61
C GLU A 183 -4.04 14.28 -12.82
N PHE A 184 -5.29 14.37 -13.29
CA PHE A 184 -6.46 13.79 -12.61
C PHE A 184 -6.69 12.30 -12.90
N GLN A 185 -5.98 11.75 -13.89
CA GLN A 185 -6.03 10.32 -14.23
C GLN A 185 -4.72 9.87 -14.90
N PRO A 186 -3.59 9.82 -14.17
CA PRO A 186 -2.32 9.49 -14.80
C PRO A 186 -2.33 8.10 -15.43
N ASP A 187 -1.90 7.98 -16.68
CA ASP A 187 -1.79 6.69 -17.38
C ASP A 187 -1.03 5.66 -16.54
N TYR A 188 -0.03 6.09 -15.78
CA TYR A 188 0.76 5.22 -14.90
C TYR A 188 -0.13 4.39 -13.94
N PHE A 189 -1.24 4.95 -13.48
CA PHE A 189 -2.19 4.29 -12.58
C PHE A 189 -3.35 3.61 -13.29
N PHE A 190 -3.85 4.20 -14.37
CA PHE A 190 -5.12 3.79 -14.98
C PHE A 190 -4.95 2.95 -16.24
N ARG A 191 -3.81 3.06 -16.93
CA ARG A 191 -3.51 2.24 -18.10
C ARG A 191 -3.29 0.79 -17.66
N GLN A 192 -4.02 -0.12 -18.29
CA GLN A 192 -3.72 -1.54 -18.23
C GLN A 192 -2.49 -1.83 -19.09
N SER A 193 -1.49 -2.48 -18.50
CA SER A 193 -0.24 -2.85 -19.15
C SER A 193 -0.15 -4.37 -19.26
N HIS A 194 0.59 -4.88 -20.24
CA HIS A 194 0.95 -6.30 -20.23
C HIS A 194 2.00 -6.55 -19.14
N LEU A 195 1.95 -7.75 -18.56
CA LEU A 195 2.92 -8.18 -17.56
C LEU A 195 4.00 -9.04 -18.21
N LYS A 196 5.27 -8.69 -17.98
CA LYS A 196 6.37 -9.54 -18.47
C LYS A 196 6.38 -10.89 -17.71
N PRO A 197 6.65 -12.03 -18.38
CA PRO A 197 6.63 -13.35 -17.74
C PRO A 197 7.48 -13.47 -16.47
N GLU A 198 8.64 -12.81 -16.43
CA GLU A 198 9.52 -12.81 -15.25
C GLU A 198 8.87 -12.16 -14.03
N TYR A 199 8.11 -11.07 -14.22
CA TYR A 199 7.40 -10.40 -13.14
C TYR A 199 6.11 -11.14 -12.77
N GLN A 200 5.45 -11.77 -13.76
CA GLN A 200 4.31 -12.64 -13.52
C GLN A 200 4.69 -13.80 -12.59
N GLY A 201 5.78 -14.51 -12.91
CA GLY A 201 6.29 -15.60 -12.07
C GLY A 201 6.71 -15.12 -10.68
N LEU A 202 7.46 -14.02 -10.59
CA LEU A 202 8.00 -13.54 -9.32
C LEU A 202 6.93 -13.01 -8.36
N TYR A 203 5.97 -12.22 -8.86
CA TYR A 203 5.03 -11.49 -8.01
C TYR A 203 3.64 -12.12 -7.93
N PHE A 204 3.26 -12.94 -8.90
CA PHE A 204 1.88 -13.41 -9.04
C PHE A 204 1.73 -14.92 -9.25
N ASP A 205 2.79 -15.73 -9.29
CA ASP A 205 2.64 -17.19 -9.27
C ASP A 205 2.15 -17.63 -7.89
N PRO A 206 0.91 -18.14 -7.76
CA PRO A 206 0.39 -18.52 -6.45
C PRO A 206 1.26 -19.59 -5.80
N ALA A 207 1.85 -20.51 -6.57
CA ALA A 207 2.69 -21.58 -6.03
C ALA A 207 3.94 -21.08 -5.31
N LEU A 208 4.40 -19.86 -5.64
CA LEU A 208 5.57 -19.21 -5.04
C LEU A 208 5.20 -18.15 -4.00
N ARG A 209 3.91 -17.80 -3.86
CA ARG A 209 3.44 -16.77 -2.93
C ARG A 209 3.15 -17.37 -1.56
N LEU A 210 3.73 -16.75 -0.54
CA LEU A 210 3.50 -17.06 0.87
C LEU A 210 3.06 -15.79 1.61
N PRO A 211 2.10 -15.88 2.55
CA PRO A 211 1.65 -14.74 3.35
C PRO A 211 2.62 -14.43 4.50
N LEU A 212 3.92 -14.27 4.22
CA LEU A 212 4.93 -14.11 5.28
C LEU A 212 4.67 -12.86 6.13
N PHE A 213 4.34 -11.74 5.49
CA PHE A 213 4.01 -10.52 6.22
C PHE A 213 2.76 -10.71 7.10
N GLN A 214 1.67 -11.23 6.52
CA GLN A 214 0.40 -11.44 7.23
C GLN A 214 0.53 -12.48 8.34
N SER A 215 1.38 -13.50 8.18
CA SER A 215 1.64 -14.50 9.23
C SER A 215 2.20 -13.91 10.53
N VAL A 216 2.82 -12.73 10.45
CA VAL A 216 3.37 -12.00 11.60
C VAL A 216 2.52 -10.81 12.01
N PHE A 217 1.90 -10.12 11.05
CA PHE A 217 1.35 -8.79 11.27
C PHE A 217 -0.14 -8.62 10.92
N HIS A 218 -0.86 -9.67 10.53
CA HIS A 218 -2.26 -9.56 10.07
C HIS A 218 -3.18 -8.86 11.07
N ASP A 219 -3.01 -9.13 12.36
CA ASP A 219 -3.78 -8.55 13.46
C ASP A 219 -3.20 -7.26 14.03
N SER A 220 -2.09 -6.77 13.46
CA SER A 220 -1.36 -5.60 13.95
C SER A 220 -1.48 -4.37 13.05
N ILE A 221 -1.59 -4.56 11.74
CA ILE A 221 -1.68 -3.48 10.74
C ILE A 221 -2.47 -3.93 9.52
N VAL A 222 -3.41 -3.10 9.07
CA VAL A 222 -4.17 -3.38 7.84
C VAL A 222 -3.34 -3.01 6.62
N THR A 223 -2.86 -4.00 5.88
CA THR A 223 -2.02 -3.76 4.69
C THR A 223 -2.77 -4.03 3.40
N THR A 224 -2.45 -3.30 2.33
CA THR A 224 -2.96 -3.54 0.96
C THR A 224 -1.81 -3.61 -0.06
N HIS A 225 -2.12 -3.67 -1.35
CA HIS A 225 -1.17 -3.57 -2.45
C HIS A 225 -0.48 -2.20 -2.46
N HIS A 226 0.65 -2.09 -3.15
CA HIS A 226 1.23 -0.78 -3.44
C HIS A 226 0.28 0.01 -4.36
N TRP A 227 0.18 1.32 -4.21
CA TRP A 227 -0.75 2.19 -4.96
C TRP A 227 -0.50 2.19 -6.48
N THR A 228 0.67 1.72 -6.92
CA THR A 228 1.01 1.48 -8.33
C THR A 228 0.53 0.12 -8.86
N MET A 229 0.23 -0.81 -7.96
CA MET A 229 -0.18 -2.19 -8.22
C MET A 229 -1.69 -2.35 -8.00
N ASP A 230 -2.43 -1.48 -8.68
CA ASP A 230 -3.88 -1.54 -8.80
C ASP A 230 -4.36 -2.94 -9.23
N SER A 231 -5.49 -3.42 -8.69
CA SER A 231 -6.02 -4.76 -9.02
C SER A 231 -6.32 -4.98 -10.51
N LEU A 232 -6.54 -3.91 -11.28
CA LEU A 232 -6.79 -3.94 -12.73
C LEU A 232 -5.54 -3.58 -13.56
N LYS A 233 -4.36 -3.44 -12.94
CA LYS A 233 -3.15 -3.00 -13.64
C LYS A 233 -2.71 -3.95 -14.74
N PHE A 234 -2.80 -5.25 -14.48
CA PHE A 234 -2.35 -6.32 -15.37
C PHE A 234 -3.46 -7.35 -15.56
N ARG A 235 -3.84 -7.58 -16.82
CA ARG A 235 -4.89 -8.55 -17.17
C ARG A 235 -4.48 -9.97 -16.76
N GLU A 236 -3.21 -10.28 -17.00
CA GLU A 236 -2.63 -11.62 -16.88
C GLU A 236 -2.56 -12.13 -15.43
N SER A 237 -2.65 -11.24 -14.44
CA SER A 237 -2.60 -11.58 -13.02
C SER A 237 -3.83 -11.16 -12.23
N ARG A 238 -4.85 -10.56 -12.86
CA ARG A 238 -6.06 -10.06 -12.18
C ARG A 238 -6.70 -11.13 -11.29
N GLN A 239 -7.04 -12.30 -11.84
CA GLN A 239 -7.71 -13.36 -11.07
C GLN A 239 -6.84 -13.87 -9.92
N THR A 240 -5.54 -14.03 -10.15
CA THR A 240 -4.61 -14.44 -9.09
C THR A 240 -4.54 -13.40 -7.98
N THR A 241 -4.47 -12.10 -8.33
CA THR A 241 -4.49 -10.99 -7.37
C THR A 241 -5.76 -11.03 -6.54
N GLU A 242 -6.93 -11.17 -7.18
CA GLU A 242 -8.24 -11.30 -6.51
C GLU A 242 -8.28 -12.47 -5.54
N LEU A 243 -7.77 -13.64 -5.93
CA LEU A 243 -7.77 -14.80 -5.04
C LEU A 243 -6.77 -14.65 -3.88
N LEU A 244 -5.57 -14.13 -4.14
CA LEU A 244 -4.55 -13.93 -3.11
C LEU A 244 -4.98 -12.89 -2.06
N GLN A 245 -5.59 -11.78 -2.48
CA GLN A 245 -6.08 -10.77 -1.53
C GLN A 245 -7.16 -11.36 -0.62
N GLN A 246 -8.06 -12.19 -1.15
CA GLN A 246 -9.12 -12.81 -0.36
C GLN A 246 -8.54 -13.88 0.56
N LEU A 247 -7.65 -14.73 0.05
CA LEU A 247 -6.97 -15.79 0.80
C LEU A 247 -6.18 -15.26 2.00
N TYR A 248 -5.54 -14.09 1.86
CA TYR A 248 -4.74 -13.47 2.92
C TYR A 248 -5.51 -12.42 3.71
N ASN A 249 -6.82 -12.27 3.43
CA ASN A 249 -7.70 -11.26 4.02
C ASN A 249 -7.13 -9.83 3.97
N VAL A 250 -6.59 -9.47 2.82
CA VAL A 250 -6.01 -8.16 2.50
C VAL A 250 -7.01 -7.31 1.68
N PRO A 251 -7.23 -6.01 1.99
CA PRO A 251 -8.16 -5.18 1.24
C PRO A 251 -7.77 -5.00 -0.24
N PRO A 252 -8.75 -5.06 -1.17
CA PRO A 252 -8.52 -4.68 -2.58
C PRO A 252 -8.02 -3.24 -2.70
N LEU A 253 -7.20 -2.98 -3.72
CA LEU A 253 -6.74 -1.63 -4.06
C LEU A 253 -7.20 -1.26 -5.47
N LEU A 254 -7.87 -0.10 -5.56
CA LEU A 254 -8.29 0.45 -6.84
C LEU A 254 -8.08 1.96 -6.89
N ASN A 255 -7.36 2.41 -7.91
CA ASN A 255 -7.26 3.80 -8.31
C ASN A 255 -8.58 4.24 -8.95
N LEU A 256 -9.07 5.41 -8.60
CA LEU A 256 -10.36 5.95 -9.06
C LEU A 256 -10.19 7.38 -9.59
N SER A 257 -10.92 7.67 -10.66
CA SER A 257 -11.13 9.00 -11.22
C SER A 257 -12.62 9.18 -11.48
N LEU A 258 -13.07 10.41 -11.74
CA LEU A 258 -14.47 10.65 -12.12
C LEU A 258 -14.85 9.89 -13.41
N ASP A 259 -13.94 9.86 -14.39
CA ASP A 259 -14.19 9.22 -15.70
C ASP A 259 -14.23 7.69 -15.60
N SER A 260 -13.46 7.10 -14.67
CA SER A 260 -13.36 5.65 -14.54
C SER A 260 -14.30 5.05 -13.50
N ALA A 261 -14.94 5.88 -12.66
CA ALA A 261 -15.79 5.43 -11.56
C ALA A 261 -16.92 4.50 -12.00
N GLY A 262 -17.55 4.77 -13.15
CA GLY A 262 -18.68 4.00 -13.67
C GLY A 262 -18.37 2.53 -13.95
N THR A 263 -17.12 2.19 -14.25
CA THR A 263 -16.69 0.80 -14.51
C THR A 263 -15.93 0.20 -13.34
N ARG A 264 -15.10 1.00 -12.66
CA ARG A 264 -14.22 0.54 -11.58
C ARG A 264 -14.95 0.32 -10.26
N ILE A 265 -15.97 1.12 -9.93
CA ILE A 265 -16.73 0.92 -8.68
C ILE A 265 -17.53 -0.40 -8.69
N PRO A 266 -18.28 -0.75 -9.77
CA PRO A 266 -18.94 -2.06 -9.84
C PRO A 266 -17.98 -3.23 -9.65
N TYR A 267 -16.77 -3.16 -10.24
CA TYR A 267 -15.73 -4.15 -10.04
C TYR A 267 -15.34 -4.28 -8.56
N LEU A 268 -15.01 -3.16 -7.90
CA LEU A 268 -14.66 -3.14 -6.48
C LEU A 268 -15.77 -3.73 -5.59
N LYS A 269 -17.03 -3.39 -5.88
CA LYS A 269 -18.20 -3.92 -5.17
C LYS A 269 -18.31 -5.45 -5.28
N GLY A 270 -17.91 -6.03 -6.41
CA GLY A 270 -17.87 -7.49 -6.58
C GLY A 270 -16.87 -8.16 -5.63
N LEU A 271 -15.68 -7.57 -5.43
CA LEU A 271 -14.70 -8.06 -4.47
C LEU A 271 -15.13 -7.84 -3.02
N ASP A 272 -15.66 -6.64 -2.74
CA ASP A 272 -16.10 -6.19 -1.42
C ASP A 272 -17.24 -7.05 -0.85
N ALA A 273 -18.16 -7.53 -1.69
CA ALA A 273 -19.28 -8.37 -1.25
C ALA A 273 -18.85 -9.65 -0.52
N PHE A 274 -17.71 -10.24 -0.91
CA PHE A 274 -17.12 -11.37 -0.19
C PHE A 274 -16.11 -10.92 0.86
N PHE A 275 -15.29 -9.91 0.53
CA PHE A 275 -14.21 -9.44 1.41
C PHE A 275 -14.74 -8.84 2.71
N ARG A 276 -15.69 -7.91 2.64
CA ARG A 276 -16.17 -7.12 3.78
C ARG A 276 -16.64 -7.96 4.97
N PRO A 277 -17.59 -8.91 4.83
CA PRO A 277 -18.07 -9.68 5.99
C PRO A 277 -16.98 -10.56 6.61
N LEU A 278 -15.99 -10.99 5.81
CA LEU A 278 -14.84 -11.74 6.33
C LEU A 278 -13.85 -10.81 7.02
N HIS A 279 -13.51 -9.67 6.44
CA HIS A 279 -12.57 -8.73 7.03
C HIS A 279 -13.11 -8.10 8.33
N GLU A 280 -14.40 -7.76 8.42
CA GLU A 280 -15.03 -7.31 9.67
C GLU A 280 -14.86 -8.32 10.82
N ARG A 281 -14.76 -9.60 10.49
CA ARG A 281 -14.50 -10.69 11.44
C ARG A 281 -13.01 -10.93 11.70
N LEU A 282 -12.18 -10.79 10.67
CA LEU A 282 -10.80 -11.28 10.66
C LEU A 282 -9.75 -10.18 10.84
N TYR A 283 -10.07 -8.89 10.68
CA TYR A 283 -9.07 -7.81 10.64
C TYR A 283 -8.14 -7.74 11.86
N ASN A 284 -8.58 -8.25 13.01
CA ASN A 284 -7.82 -8.31 14.26
C ASN A 284 -7.49 -9.75 14.69
N GLN A 285 -7.59 -10.72 13.78
CA GLN A 285 -7.30 -12.12 14.04
C GLN A 285 -5.93 -12.48 13.45
N PRO A 286 -5.02 -13.09 14.22
CA PRO A 286 -3.78 -13.61 13.65
C PRO A 286 -4.04 -14.62 12.53
N LEU A 287 -3.23 -14.58 11.47
CA LEU A 287 -3.14 -15.66 10.48
C LEU A 287 -2.23 -16.75 11.08
N THR A 288 -2.84 -17.80 11.61
CA THR A 288 -2.16 -18.85 12.41
C THR A 288 -1.64 -20.02 11.58
N GLY A 289 -2.09 -20.16 10.33
CA GLY A 289 -1.64 -21.25 9.46
C GLY A 289 -1.74 -20.95 7.98
N PHE A 290 -0.79 -21.47 7.22
CA PHE A 290 -0.83 -21.51 5.76
C PHE A 290 -0.40 -22.89 5.25
N ARG A 291 -1.06 -23.41 4.21
CA ARG A 291 -0.69 -24.68 3.59
C ARG A 291 -1.11 -24.76 2.12
N TRP A 292 -0.27 -25.41 1.32
CA TRP A 292 -0.67 -25.93 0.01
C TRP A 292 -1.46 -27.24 0.20
N LEU A 293 -2.64 -27.32 -0.41
CA LEU A 293 -3.51 -28.50 -0.39
C LEU A 293 -3.29 -29.41 -1.62
N ASP A 294 -2.37 -29.03 -2.51
CA ASP A 294 -1.89 -29.89 -3.58
C ASP A 294 -0.38 -29.67 -3.85
N LYS A 295 0.22 -30.60 -4.61
CA LYS A 295 1.66 -30.57 -4.92
C LYS A 295 2.06 -29.44 -5.88
N ARG A 296 1.09 -28.85 -6.58
CA ARG A 296 1.34 -27.77 -7.56
C ARG A 296 1.29 -26.39 -6.92
N GLY A 297 0.83 -26.29 -5.68
CA GLY A 297 0.66 -25.03 -4.98
C GLY A 297 -0.53 -24.18 -5.46
N VAL A 298 -1.42 -24.74 -6.30
CA VAL A 298 -2.56 -23.99 -6.88
C VAL A 298 -3.86 -24.14 -6.09
N VAL A 299 -3.86 -24.99 -5.06
CA VAL A 299 -4.89 -25.00 -4.03
C VAL A 299 -4.23 -24.67 -2.70
N GLN A 300 -4.69 -23.62 -2.06
CA GLN A 300 -4.05 -23.04 -0.87
C GLN A 300 -5.07 -22.80 0.22
N GLN A 301 -4.61 -22.82 1.48
CA GLN A 301 -5.45 -22.47 2.61
C GLN A 301 -4.72 -21.57 3.60
N SER A 302 -5.40 -20.52 4.04
CA SER A 302 -5.08 -19.76 5.24
C SER A 302 -6.01 -20.13 6.38
N GLU A 303 -5.51 -20.07 7.61
CA GLU A 303 -6.25 -20.29 8.84
C GLU A 303 -6.04 -19.12 9.79
N PHE A 304 -7.12 -18.71 10.46
CA PHE A 304 -7.14 -17.58 11.38
C PHE A 304 -7.44 -18.04 12.80
N ALA A 305 -7.04 -17.24 13.79
CA ALA A 305 -7.15 -17.58 15.21
C ALA A 305 -8.58 -17.92 15.69
N ASP A 306 -9.60 -17.35 15.04
CA ASP A 306 -11.00 -17.62 15.37
C ASP A 306 -11.51 -18.97 14.83
N GLY A 307 -10.68 -19.70 14.07
CA GLY A 307 -11.01 -20.98 13.42
C GLY A 307 -11.50 -20.83 11.98
N THR A 308 -11.60 -19.61 11.44
CA THR A 308 -11.96 -19.40 10.03
C THR A 308 -10.88 -19.94 9.11
N ARG A 309 -11.29 -20.63 8.05
CA ARG A 309 -10.39 -21.14 7.01
C ARG A 309 -10.78 -20.56 5.66
N LEU A 310 -9.83 -19.98 4.95
CA LEU A 310 -10.01 -19.50 3.58
C LEU A 310 -9.24 -20.43 2.65
N ILE A 311 -9.92 -21.04 1.68
CA ILE A 311 -9.34 -21.99 0.73
C ILE A 311 -9.46 -21.42 -0.69
N ALA A 312 -8.34 -21.13 -1.32
CA ALA A 312 -8.30 -20.64 -2.70
C ALA A 312 -7.96 -21.76 -3.69
N ASN A 313 -8.62 -21.77 -4.85
CA ASN A 313 -8.29 -22.62 -5.99
C ASN A 313 -7.98 -21.75 -7.21
N PHE A 314 -6.70 -21.66 -7.54
CA PHE A 314 -6.15 -20.94 -8.70
C PHE A 314 -6.16 -21.78 -9.99
N GLY A 315 -6.60 -23.04 -9.91
CA GLY A 315 -6.61 -23.97 -11.04
C GLY A 315 -8.02 -24.34 -11.51
N PRO A 316 -8.15 -25.45 -12.27
CA PRO A 316 -9.44 -26.04 -12.62
C PRO A 316 -10.23 -26.48 -11.39
N ALA A 317 -11.54 -26.69 -11.55
CA ALA A 317 -12.40 -27.21 -10.50
C ALA A 317 -11.86 -28.54 -9.96
N THR A 318 -11.92 -28.73 -8.65
CA THR A 318 -11.32 -29.89 -8.00
C THR A 318 -12.00 -30.22 -6.68
N GLU A 319 -11.71 -31.40 -6.14
CA GLU A 319 -12.18 -31.82 -4.82
C GLU A 319 -10.97 -32.18 -3.94
N ARG A 320 -10.98 -31.71 -2.68
CA ARG A 320 -9.94 -32.00 -1.69
C ARG A 320 -10.59 -32.33 -0.36
N ALA A 321 -10.30 -33.52 0.18
CA ALA A 321 -10.84 -33.97 1.46
C ALA A 321 -12.38 -33.79 1.58
N GLY A 322 -13.12 -34.09 0.52
CA GLY A 322 -14.59 -33.94 0.46
C GLY A 322 -15.09 -32.52 0.22
N ILE A 323 -14.21 -31.53 0.07
CA ILE A 323 -14.56 -30.13 -0.23
C ILE A 323 -14.44 -29.89 -1.73
N LYS A 324 -15.56 -29.56 -2.37
CA LYS A 324 -15.61 -29.16 -3.79
C LYS A 324 -15.20 -27.69 -3.93
N LEU A 325 -14.22 -27.43 -4.78
CA LEU A 325 -13.70 -26.10 -5.06
C LEU A 325 -13.90 -25.80 -6.55
N ALA A 326 -14.64 -24.72 -6.84
CA ALA A 326 -14.78 -24.24 -8.21
C ALA A 326 -13.43 -23.74 -8.75
N ALA A 327 -13.29 -23.65 -10.06
CA ALA A 327 -12.13 -23.01 -10.67
C ALA A 327 -12.10 -21.51 -10.31
N GLN A 328 -10.91 -20.94 -10.15
CA GLN A 328 -10.72 -19.51 -9.86
C GLN A 328 -11.61 -19.00 -8.71
N SER A 329 -11.58 -19.70 -7.56
CA SER A 329 -12.50 -19.42 -6.46
C SER A 329 -11.82 -19.36 -5.10
N VAL A 330 -12.49 -18.71 -4.14
CA VAL A 330 -12.15 -18.80 -2.71
C VAL A 330 -13.39 -19.28 -1.95
N LEU A 331 -13.21 -20.30 -1.11
CA LEU A 331 -14.21 -20.81 -0.19
C LEU A 331 -13.80 -20.42 1.24
N ALA A 332 -14.67 -19.69 1.94
CA ALA A 332 -14.53 -19.45 3.37
C ALA A 332 -15.35 -20.49 4.14
N LEU A 333 -14.72 -21.12 5.12
CA LEU A 333 -15.35 -22.02 6.09
C LEU A 333 -15.29 -21.35 7.45
N LEU A 334 -16.45 -20.96 7.99
CA LEU A 334 -16.54 -20.29 9.28
C LEU A 334 -16.71 -21.32 10.42
N PRO A 335 -16.32 -20.98 11.66
CA PRO A 335 -16.44 -21.87 12.82
C PRO A 335 -17.87 -22.30 13.14
N ASP A 336 -18.86 -21.49 12.75
CA ASP A 336 -20.28 -21.76 12.93
C ASP A 336 -20.88 -22.67 11.83
N GLY A 337 -20.04 -23.18 10.93
CA GLY A 337 -20.42 -24.06 9.82
C GLY A 337 -20.91 -23.32 8.57
N ARG A 338 -21.05 -21.98 8.60
CA ARG A 338 -21.38 -21.21 7.39
C ARG A 338 -20.26 -21.30 6.37
N GLN A 339 -20.65 -21.28 5.10
CA GLN A 339 -19.74 -21.23 3.97
C GLN A 339 -20.05 -20.03 3.10
N LEU A 340 -19.03 -19.32 2.67
CA LEU A 340 -19.12 -18.24 1.68
C LEU A 340 -18.23 -18.59 0.50
N GLN A 341 -18.65 -18.26 -0.71
CA GLN A 341 -17.85 -18.51 -1.90
C GLN A 341 -17.68 -17.23 -2.73
N PHE A 342 -16.44 -16.99 -3.13
CA PHE A 342 -16.07 -16.02 -4.15
C PHE A 342 -15.69 -16.74 -5.43
N LEU A 343 -16.21 -16.26 -6.56
CA LEU A 343 -15.84 -16.72 -7.90
C LEU A 343 -15.25 -15.53 -8.66
N SER A 344 -13.97 -15.62 -9.01
CA SER A 344 -13.36 -14.65 -9.91
C SER A 344 -13.91 -14.86 -11.32
N GLN A 345 -14.36 -13.76 -11.94
CA GLN A 345 -14.84 -13.78 -13.31
C GLN A 345 -13.66 -13.62 -14.27
N ALA A 346 -13.69 -14.35 -15.38
CA ALA A 346 -12.76 -14.12 -16.47
C ALA A 346 -13.01 -12.73 -17.10
N ASP A 347 -11.95 -12.12 -17.60
CA ASP A 347 -11.97 -10.84 -18.31
C ASP A 347 -12.60 -10.90 -19.70
#